data_AF-A0A7X7ASY6-F1
#
_entry.id   AF-A0A7X7ASY6-F1
#
_cell.length_a   1.000
_cell.length_b   1.000
_cell.length_c   1.000
_cell.angle_alpha   90.00
_cell.angle_beta   90.00
_cell.angle_gamma   90.00
#
_symmetry.space_group_name_H-M   'P 1'
#
loop_
_entity.id
_entity.type
_entity.pdbx_description
1 polymer ?
#
loop_
_entity_poly.entity_id
_entity_poly.type
_entity_poly.pdbx_seq_one_letter_code
_entity_poly.pdbx_strand_id
1 'polypeptide(L)'
;MEEFRPRLFESLKTYTKAKFLADLMAGVVVAVVVALPLAIAFAIASGVSPEKGLYTAIIAGFIVAFFGGTSVQIAGPTGAFIIIIYGIIEQFGIEGLALATALAGLMQILMGALKLGSVIKFIPHPIVVGFTSGIAITIFSTQIKDFFGLTTPTLPGDFFAKWSIYLDNFSSI
;
A
#
# COMPACT_ATOMS: atom_id res chain seq x y z
N MET A 1 21.77 -12.88 -20.17
CA MET A 1 21.68 -11.69 -19.31
C MET A 1 20.75 -10.73 -19.99
N GLU A 2 19.44 -10.77 -19.71
CA GLU A 2 18.54 -9.73 -20.21
C GLU A 2 18.78 -8.48 -19.35
N GLU A 3 19.24 -7.44 -20.03
CA GLU A 3 19.67 -6.17 -19.49
C GLU A 3 18.49 -5.49 -18.79
N PHE A 4 18.64 -5.14 -17.51
CA PHE A 4 17.68 -4.33 -16.78
C PHE A 4 17.66 -2.93 -17.41
N ARG A 5 16.84 -2.75 -18.44
CA ARG A 5 16.61 -1.46 -19.09
C ARG A 5 15.35 -0.86 -18.47
N PRO A 6 15.46 0.21 -17.66
CA PRO A 6 14.29 0.93 -17.19
C PRO A 6 13.53 1.41 -18.42
N ARG A 7 12.23 1.11 -18.49
CA ARG A 7 11.40 1.49 -19.65
C ARG A 7 11.32 3.00 -19.85
N LEU A 8 11.71 3.79 -18.85
CA LEU A 8 11.93 5.23 -18.97
C LEU A 8 12.87 5.57 -20.15
N PHE A 9 14.01 4.89 -20.27
CA PHE A 9 15.02 5.16 -21.31
C PHE A 9 14.58 4.72 -22.70
N GLU A 10 13.66 3.76 -22.81
CA GLU A 10 13.07 3.33 -24.07
C GLU A 10 11.89 4.21 -24.49
N SER A 11 11.05 4.60 -23.54
CA SER A 11 9.88 5.47 -23.76
C SER A 11 10.27 6.88 -24.18
N LEU A 12 11.36 7.42 -23.61
CA LEU A 12 11.87 8.75 -23.97
C LEU A 12 12.31 8.86 -25.45
N LYS A 13 12.69 7.75 -26.10
CA LYS A 13 13.12 7.75 -27.51
C LYS A 13 11.97 7.93 -28.51
N THR A 14 10.73 7.62 -28.12
CA THR A 14 9.53 7.70 -28.99
C THR A 14 8.48 8.68 -28.44
N TYR A 15 8.92 9.64 -27.62
CA TYR A 15 8.03 10.53 -26.89
C TYR A 15 7.55 11.71 -27.76
N THR A 16 6.24 11.80 -27.98
CA THR A 16 5.59 12.84 -28.78
C THR A 16 4.90 13.86 -27.88
N LYS A 17 4.77 15.13 -28.30
CA LYS A 17 4.05 16.18 -27.55
C LYS A 17 2.61 15.78 -27.16
N ALA A 18 1.92 15.01 -28.01
CA ALA A 18 0.59 14.50 -27.71
C ALA A 18 0.59 13.49 -26.54
N LYS A 19 1.60 12.62 -26.46
CA LYS A 19 1.77 11.67 -25.33
C LYS A 19 2.11 12.40 -24.04
N PHE A 20 2.95 13.44 -24.09
CA PHE A 20 3.23 14.28 -22.93
C PHE A 20 1.97 14.87 -22.32
N LEU A 21 1.10 15.44 -23.14
CA LEU A 21 -0.13 16.07 -22.65
C LEU A 21 -1.08 15.03 -22.05
N ALA A 22 -1.19 13.86 -22.67
CA ALA A 22 -1.97 12.74 -22.17
C ALA A 22 -1.42 12.19 -20.84
N ASP A 23 -0.11 11.98 -20.73
CA ASP A 23 0.56 11.48 -19.52
C ASP A 23 0.48 12.51 -18.38
N LEU A 24 0.59 13.81 -18.69
CA LEU A 24 0.43 14.87 -17.70
C LEU A 24 -1.00 14.91 -17.16
N MET A 25 -2.01 14.85 -18.03
CA MET A 25 -3.40 14.80 -17.60
C MET A 25 -3.68 13.54 -16.77
N ALA A 26 -3.21 12.38 -17.23
CA ALA A 26 -3.36 11.12 -16.50
C ALA A 26 -2.65 11.17 -15.14
N GLY A 27 -1.44 11.72 -15.08
CA GLY A 27 -0.68 11.88 -13.85
C GLY A 27 -1.38 12.79 -12.84
N VAL A 28 -1.94 13.93 -13.29
CA VAL A 28 -2.71 14.84 -12.42
C VAL A 28 -3.97 14.17 -11.90
N VAL A 29 -4.73 13.49 -12.77
CA VAL A 29 -5.95 12.77 -12.37
C VAL A 29 -5.62 11.69 -11.35
N VAL A 30 -4.60 10.87 -11.60
CA VAL A 30 -4.16 9.83 -10.67
C VAL A 30 -3.69 10.43 -9.35
N ALA A 31 -2.87 11.49 -9.39
CA ALA A 31 -2.32 12.10 -8.18
C ALA A 31 -3.43 12.69 -7.29
N VAL A 32 -4.34 13.46 -7.88
CA VAL A 32 -5.37 14.22 -7.15
C VAL A 32 -6.55 13.33 -6.76
N VAL A 33 -7.08 12.53 -7.69
CA VAL A 33 -8.33 11.78 -7.47
C VAL A 33 -8.07 10.47 -6.72
N VAL A 34 -6.94 9.82 -7.00
CA VAL A 34 -6.69 8.45 -6.51
C VAL A 34 -5.66 8.43 -5.40
N ALA A 35 -4.45 8.95 -5.64
CA ALA A 35 -3.32 8.76 -4.73
C ALA A 35 -3.47 9.57 -3.44
N LEU A 36 -3.89 10.83 -3.52
CA LEU A 36 -3.98 11.72 -2.36
C LEU A 36 -4.97 11.21 -1.30
N PRO A 37 -6.25 10.89 -1.62
CA PRO A 37 -7.18 10.41 -0.61
C PRO A 37 -6.80 9.03 -0.08
N LEU A 38 -6.33 8.14 -0.96
CA LEU A 38 -5.93 6.78 -0.61
C LEU A 38 -4.76 6.78 0.39
N ALA A 39 -3.75 7.62 0.15
CA ALA A 39 -2.58 7.71 1.03
C ALA A 39 -2.95 8.21 2.44
N ILE A 40 -3.86 9.19 2.52
CA ILE A 40 -4.36 9.73 3.79
C ILE A 40 -5.18 8.67 4.53
N ALA A 41 -6.15 8.04 3.86
CA ALA A 41 -7.02 7.03 4.45
C ALA A 41 -6.22 5.83 4.99
N PHE A 42 -5.23 5.35 4.23
CA PHE A 42 -4.41 4.22 4.63
C PHE A 42 -3.43 4.54 5.75
N ALA A 43 -2.91 5.78 5.81
CA ALA A 43 -2.11 6.25 6.93
C ALA A 43 -2.93 6.25 8.24
N ILE A 44 -4.12 6.83 8.21
CA ILE A 44 -5.01 6.88 9.38
C ILE A 44 -5.40 5.47 9.82
N ALA A 45 -5.79 4.61 8.87
CA ALA A 45 -6.18 3.23 9.16
C ALA A 45 -5.03 2.37 9.70
N SER A 46 -3.77 2.72 9.43
CA SER A 46 -2.59 2.04 9.97
C SER A 46 -2.10 2.63 11.30
N GLY A 47 -2.76 3.67 11.82
CA GLY A 47 -2.39 4.29 13.10
C GLY A 47 -1.21 5.27 12.99
N VAL A 48 -0.84 5.71 11.79
CA VAL A 48 0.22 6.71 11.57
C VAL A 48 -0.36 8.06 11.15
N SER A 49 0.41 9.13 11.38
CA SER A 49 0.04 10.47 10.92
C SER A 49 -0.14 10.52 9.39
N PRO A 50 -1.16 11.23 8.87
CA PRO A 50 -1.41 11.36 7.43
C PRO A 50 -0.21 11.79 6.60
N GLU A 51 0.61 12.68 7.16
CA GLU A 51 1.84 13.22 6.55
C GLU A 51 2.81 12.11 6.14
N LYS A 52 2.94 11.05 6.96
CA LYS A 52 3.84 9.92 6.68
C LYS A 52 3.36 9.09 5.49
N GLY A 53 2.05 8.96 5.32
CA GLY A 53 1.45 8.29 4.16
C GLY A 53 1.70 9.06 2.87
N LEU A 54 1.52 10.39 2.91
CA LEU A 54 1.85 11.27 1.79
C LEU A 54 3.32 11.21 1.41
N TYR A 55 4.23 11.33 2.36
CA TYR A 55 5.67 11.25 2.07
C TYR A 55 6.05 9.90 1.46
N THR A 56 5.49 8.81 1.96
CA THR A 56 5.72 7.47 1.42
C THR A 56 5.22 7.37 -0.02
N ALA A 57 4.01 7.88 -0.32
CA ALA A 57 3.44 7.85 -1.66
C ALA A 57 4.28 8.65 -2.67
N ILE A 58 4.74 9.85 -2.28
CA ILE A 58 5.55 10.72 -3.14
C ILE A 58 6.91 10.07 -3.41
N ILE A 59 7.64 9.66 -2.37
CA ILE A 59 8.99 9.09 -2.50
C ILE A 59 8.94 7.78 -3.29
N ALA A 60 8.00 6.89 -2.97
CA ALA A 60 7.83 5.62 -3.69
C ALA A 60 7.44 5.84 -5.15
N GLY A 61 6.55 6.80 -5.42
CA GLY A 61 6.15 7.19 -6.77
C GLY A 61 7.34 7.63 -7.63
N PHE A 62 8.22 8.49 -7.09
CA PHE A 62 9.44 8.89 -7.78
C PHE A 62 10.39 7.72 -8.02
N ILE A 63 10.70 6.92 -6.99
CA ILE A 63 11.63 5.79 -7.11
C ILE A 63 11.13 4.79 -8.18
N VAL A 64 9.84 4.45 -8.16
CA VAL A 64 9.28 3.51 -9.14
C VAL A 64 9.15 4.13 -10.53
N ALA A 65 8.93 5.43 -10.67
CA ALA A 65 8.99 6.08 -11.97
C ALA A 65 10.40 5.98 -12.61
N PHE A 66 11.47 6.09 -11.81
CA PHE A 66 12.85 5.98 -12.30
C PHE A 66 13.29 4.53 -12.56
N PHE A 67 12.99 3.61 -11.64
CA PHE A 67 13.47 2.22 -11.68
C PHE A 67 12.43 1.20 -12.17
N GLY A 68 11.23 1.66 -12.53
CA GLY A 68 10.11 0.81 -12.90
C GLY A 68 10.28 0.10 -14.24
N GLY A 69 9.76 -1.14 -14.29
CA GLY A 69 9.74 -1.95 -15.51
C GLY A 69 8.56 -1.67 -16.43
N THR A 70 7.62 -0.80 -16.04
CA THR A 70 6.36 -0.53 -16.77
C THR A 70 6.08 0.97 -16.83
N SER A 71 5.62 1.47 -17.98
CA SER A 71 5.35 2.91 -18.21
C SER A 71 4.09 3.45 -17.53
N VAL A 72 3.23 2.59 -17.01
CA VAL A 72 1.93 2.94 -16.40
C VAL A 72 1.83 2.51 -14.94
N GLN A 73 2.92 2.03 -14.34
CA GLN A 73 2.92 1.55 -12.97
C GLN A 73 3.00 2.72 -11.99
N ILE A 74 2.03 2.77 -11.07
CA ILE A 74 1.97 3.76 -10.00
C ILE A 74 2.32 3.05 -8.70
N ALA A 75 3.24 3.63 -7.94
CA ALA A 75 3.59 3.14 -6.61
C ALA A 75 2.95 4.00 -5.54
N GLY A 76 2.46 3.35 -4.48
CA GLY A 76 1.81 4.00 -3.37
C GLY A 76 1.56 3.04 -2.20
N PRO A 77 1.06 3.55 -1.07
CA PRO A 77 0.69 2.72 0.07
C PRO A 77 -0.41 1.72 -0.35
N THR A 78 -0.22 0.45 0.00
CA THR A 78 -1.13 -0.64 -0.38
C THR A 78 -1.95 -1.09 0.82
N GLY A 79 -3.27 -1.25 0.61
CA GLY A 79 -4.20 -1.63 1.68
C GLY A 79 -3.84 -2.94 2.39
N ALA A 80 -3.23 -3.88 1.68
CA ALA A 80 -2.74 -5.15 2.21
C ALA A 80 -1.78 -5.00 3.41
N PHE A 81 -1.00 -3.91 3.45
CA PHE A 81 -0.01 -3.69 4.50
C PHE A 81 -0.57 -2.97 5.73
N ILE A 82 -1.77 -2.38 5.66
CA ILE A 82 -2.33 -1.55 6.74
C ILE A 82 -2.38 -2.32 8.06
N ILE A 83 -2.93 -3.54 8.03
CA ILE A 83 -3.13 -4.35 9.23
C ILE A 83 -1.79 -4.81 9.81
N ILE A 84 -0.83 -5.13 8.94
CA ILE A 84 0.51 -5.54 9.34
C ILE A 84 1.23 -4.35 10.01
N ILE A 85 1.18 -3.17 9.40
CA ILE A 85 1.77 -1.94 9.94
C ILE A 85 1.12 -1.59 11.28
N TYR A 86 -0.21 -1.65 11.38
CA TYR A 86 -0.93 -1.41 12.63
C TYR A 86 -0.47 -2.36 13.74
N GLY A 87 -0.38 -3.67 13.44
CA GLY A 87 0.10 -4.67 14.39
C GLY A 87 1.56 -4.44 14.83
N ILE A 88 2.44 -4.01 13.90
CA ILE A 88 3.84 -3.68 14.23
C ILE A 88 3.91 -2.44 15.12
N ILE A 89 3.10 -1.42 14.87
CA ILE A 89 3.09 -0.20 15.67
C ILE A 89 2.57 -0.49 17.09
N GLU A 90 1.52 -1.30 17.23
CA GLU A 90 1.01 -1.73 18.55
C GLU A 90 2.07 -2.47 19.36
N GLN A 91 2.87 -3.34 18.72
CA GLN A 91 3.84 -4.17 19.43
C GLN A 91 5.22 -3.52 19.63
N PHE A 92 5.69 -2.75 18.64
CA PHE A 92 7.08 -2.26 18.56
C PHE A 92 7.17 -0.75 18.36
N GLY A 93 6.05 -0.04 18.25
CA GLY A 93 6.01 1.40 18.01
C GLY A 93 6.54 1.82 16.64
N ILE A 94 6.79 3.13 16.51
CA ILE A 94 7.22 3.75 15.25
C ILE A 94 8.67 3.41 14.90
N GLU A 95 9.53 3.22 15.91
CA GLU A 95 10.92 2.82 15.69
C GLU A 95 11.01 1.40 15.12
N GLY A 96 10.19 0.47 15.65
CA GLY A 96 10.07 -0.89 15.12
C GLY A 96 9.57 -0.92 13.67
N LEU A 97 8.63 -0.05 13.32
CA LEU A 97 8.19 0.11 11.94
C LEU A 97 9.33 0.53 11.02
N ALA A 98 10.13 1.53 11.41
CA ALA A 98 11.24 2.01 10.58
C ALA A 98 12.26 0.89 10.30
N LEU A 99 12.62 0.12 11.34
CA LEU A 99 13.53 -1.02 11.20
C LEU A 99 12.94 -2.13 10.34
N ALA A 100 11.67 -2.49 10.55
CA ALA A 100 10.99 -3.51 9.76
C ALA A 100 10.93 -3.13 8.27
N THR A 101 10.62 -1.86 7.98
CA THR A 101 10.58 -1.36 6.59
C THR A 101 11.97 -1.38 5.94
N ALA A 102 13.02 -1.02 6.69
CA ALA A 102 14.39 -1.07 6.18
C ALA A 102 14.83 -2.51 5.86
N LEU A 103 14.53 -3.46 6.75
CA LEU A 103 14.80 -4.89 6.53
C LEU A 103 14.01 -5.43 5.34
N ALA A 104 12.72 -5.09 5.24
CA ALA A 104 11.88 -5.47 4.10
C ALA A 104 12.46 -4.92 2.77
N GLY A 105 12.94 -3.69 2.75
CA GLY A 105 13.61 -3.09 1.59
C GLY A 105 14.89 -3.83 1.21
N LEU A 106 15.74 -4.18 2.18
CA LEU A 106 16.94 -4.98 1.93
C LEU A 106 16.59 -6.35 1.37
N MET A 107 15.58 -7.02 1.92
CA MET A 107 15.08 -8.31 1.42
C MET A 107 14.56 -8.18 -0.01
N GLN A 108 13.82 -7.12 -0.34
CA GLN A 108 13.33 -6.86 -1.70
C GLN A 108 14.50 -6.70 -2.69
N ILE A 109 15.56 -5.97 -2.32
CA ILE A 109 16.77 -5.82 -3.15
C ILE A 109 17.45 -7.17 -3.38
N LEU A 110 17.62 -7.96 -2.31
CA LEU A 110 18.22 -9.31 -2.41
C LEU A 110 17.39 -10.24 -3.29
N MET A 111 16.07 -10.25 -3.14
CA MET A 111 15.17 -11.03 -3.98
C MET A 111 15.22 -10.60 -5.46
N GLY A 112 15.36 -9.30 -5.71
CA GLY A 112 15.58 -8.74 -7.04
C GLY A 112 16.90 -9.21 -7.65
N ALA A 113 18.00 -9.16 -6.89
CA ALA A 113 19.32 -9.64 -7.32
C ALA A 113 19.33 -11.13 -7.63
N LEU A 114 18.63 -11.93 -6.82
CA LEU A 114 18.46 -13.38 -7.02
C LEU A 114 17.41 -13.74 -8.09
N LYS A 115 16.75 -12.76 -8.71
CA LYS A 115 15.69 -12.94 -9.72
C LYS A 115 14.52 -13.82 -9.27
N LEU A 116 14.25 -13.86 -7.96
CA LEU A 116 13.14 -14.62 -7.38
C LEU A 116 11.76 -14.10 -7.82
N GLY A 117 11.70 -12.95 -8.50
CA GLY A 117 10.48 -12.47 -9.16
C GLY A 117 9.90 -13.46 -10.19
N SER A 118 10.68 -14.38 -10.76
CA SER A 118 10.12 -15.42 -11.63
C SER A 118 9.29 -16.45 -10.86
N VAL A 119 9.59 -16.66 -9.58
CA VAL A 119 8.88 -17.62 -8.72
C VAL A 119 7.46 -17.12 -8.40
N ILE A 120 7.27 -15.81 -8.28
CA ILE A 120 5.97 -15.17 -8.02
C ILE A 120 4.95 -15.50 -9.15
N LYS A 121 5.41 -15.75 -10.38
CA LYS A 121 4.55 -16.13 -11.50
C LYS A 121 3.84 -17.48 -11.31
N PHE A 122 4.32 -18.32 -10.39
CA PHE A 122 3.74 -19.63 -10.11
C PHE A 122 2.70 -19.60 -8.99
N ILE A 123 2.37 -18.45 -8.41
CA ILE A 123 1.33 -18.34 -7.40
C ILE A 123 -0.04 -18.63 -8.05
N PRO A 124 -0.79 -19.65 -7.59
CA PRO A 124 -2.10 -19.95 -8.12
C PRO A 124 -3.09 -18.79 -7.94
N HIS A 125 -3.90 -18.54 -8.97
CA HIS A 125 -4.96 -17.52 -8.93
C HIS A 125 -5.90 -17.63 -7.71
N PRO A 126 -6.32 -18.84 -7.26
CA PRO A 126 -7.17 -18.96 -6.07
C PRO A 126 -6.54 -18.36 -4.80
N ILE A 127 -5.22 -18.41 -4.65
CA ILE A 127 -4.52 -17.83 -3.49
C ILE A 127 -4.60 -16.31 -3.53
N VAL A 128 -4.38 -15.71 -4.70
CA VAL A 128 -4.44 -14.25 -4.87
C VAL A 128 -5.85 -13.73 -4.60
N VAL A 129 -6.88 -14.42 -5.09
CA VAL A 129 -8.27 -14.07 -4.82
C VAL A 129 -8.59 -14.19 -3.34
N GLY A 130 -8.27 -15.33 -2.71
CA GLY A 130 -8.51 -15.55 -1.29
C GLY A 130 -7.83 -14.50 -0.40
N PHE A 131 -6.56 -14.19 -0.70
CA PHE A 131 -5.81 -13.15 0.00
C PHE A 131 -6.44 -11.75 -0.16
N THR A 132 -6.79 -11.38 -1.39
CA THR A 132 -7.41 -10.08 -1.69
C THR A 132 -8.80 -9.95 -1.04
N SER A 133 -9.61 -11.01 -1.08
CA SER A 133 -10.91 -11.04 -0.38
C SER A 133 -10.76 -10.96 1.13
N GLY A 134 -9.75 -11.62 1.71
CA GLY A 134 -9.43 -11.51 3.13
C GLY A 134 -9.09 -10.07 3.53
N ILE A 135 -8.21 -9.41 2.78
CA ILE A 135 -7.88 -7.99 2.99
C ILE A 135 -9.12 -7.11 2.87
N ALA A 136 -9.97 -7.34 1.88
CA ALA A 136 -11.20 -6.57 1.70
C ALA A 136 -12.13 -6.67 2.91
N ILE A 137 -12.31 -7.88 3.47
CA ILE A 137 -13.11 -8.10 4.67
C ILE A 137 -12.49 -7.42 5.89
N THR A 138 -11.16 -7.48 6.03
CA THR A 138 -10.49 -6.82 7.17
C THR A 138 -10.55 -5.30 7.06
N ILE A 139 -10.33 -4.73 5.88
CA ILE A 139 -10.50 -3.28 5.65
C ILE A 139 -11.96 -2.89 5.94
N PHE A 140 -12.94 -3.64 5.43
CA PHE A 140 -14.35 -3.39 5.71
C PHE A 140 -14.64 -3.34 7.22
N SER A 141 -14.11 -4.31 7.98
CA SER A 141 -14.25 -4.35 9.45
C SER A 141 -13.61 -3.14 10.16
N THR A 142 -12.53 -2.56 9.63
CA THR A 142 -11.96 -1.31 10.18
C THR A 142 -12.88 -0.10 9.97
N GLN A 143 -13.60 -0.06 8.85
CA GLN A 143 -14.46 1.08 8.51
C GLN A 143 -15.81 1.05 9.25
N ILE A 144 -16.24 -0.11 9.78
CA ILE A 144 -17.47 -0.24 10.58
C ILE A 144 -17.45 0.70 11.79
N LYS A 145 -16.30 0.85 12.47
CA LYS A 145 -16.15 1.78 13.59
C LYS A 145 -16.48 3.22 13.19
N ASP A 146 -15.87 3.68 12.10
CA ASP A 146 -16.04 5.05 11.61
C ASP A 146 -17.46 5.29 11.06
N PHE A 147 -18.09 4.26 10.47
CA PHE A 147 -19.45 4.32 9.96
C PHE A 147 -20.50 4.44 11.07
N PHE A 148 -20.35 3.69 12.17
CA PHE A 148 -21.27 3.73 13.31
C PHE A 148 -20.88 4.76 14.39
N GLY A 149 -19.75 5.45 14.25
CA GLY A 149 -19.29 6.47 15.20
C GLY A 149 -18.92 5.91 16.59
N LEU A 150 -18.57 4.63 16.68
CA LEU A 150 -18.28 3.96 17.95
C LEU A 150 -16.93 4.43 18.52
N THR A 151 -16.95 5.09 19.68
CA THR A 151 -15.75 5.56 20.41
C THR A 151 -15.16 4.45 21.27
N THR A 152 -14.75 3.35 20.67
CA THR A 152 -14.02 2.30 21.40
C THR A 152 -12.55 2.72 21.65
N PRO A 153 -12.06 2.66 22.90
CA PRO A 153 -10.79 3.27 23.29
C PRO A 153 -9.54 2.53 22.76
N THR A 154 -9.63 1.25 22.39
CA THR A 154 -8.53 0.48 21.79
C THR A 154 -9.07 -0.69 20.98
N LEU A 155 -8.81 -0.74 19.67
CA LEU A 155 -9.16 -1.89 18.84
C LEU A 155 -7.93 -2.79 18.66
N PRO A 156 -7.90 -4.01 19.23
CA PRO A 156 -6.80 -4.93 18.99
C PRO A 156 -6.66 -5.23 17.50
N GLY A 157 -5.43 -5.47 17.02
CA GLY A 157 -5.17 -5.73 15.60
C GLY A 157 -5.89 -6.96 15.01
N ASP A 158 -6.39 -7.86 15.86
CA ASP A 158 -7.01 -9.14 15.48
C ASP A 158 -8.48 -9.00 15.10
N PHE A 159 -8.87 -9.61 13.97
CA PHE A 159 -10.20 -9.48 13.37
C PHE A 159 -11.30 -9.95 14.34
N PHE A 160 -11.13 -11.11 14.96
CA PHE A 160 -12.17 -11.67 15.84
C PHE A 160 -12.34 -10.86 17.12
N ALA A 161 -11.24 -10.32 17.67
CA ALA A 161 -11.28 -9.46 18.85
C ALA A 161 -11.91 -8.08 18.56
N LYS A 162 -11.77 -7.54 17.34
CA LYS A 162 -12.49 -6.33 16.92
C LYS A 162 -13.99 -6.55 16.87
N TRP A 163 -14.44 -7.68 16.31
CA TRP A 163 -15.87 -7.99 16.18
C TRP A 163 -16.55 -8.30 17.51
N SER A 164 -15.86 -8.94 18.46
CA SER A 164 -16.41 -9.12 19.81
C SER A 164 -16.64 -7.77 20.51
N ILE A 165 -15.67 -6.86 20.43
CA ILE A 165 -15.80 -5.51 21.00
C ILE A 165 -16.92 -4.70 20.32
N TYR A 166 -17.11 -4.85 19.01
CA TYR A 166 -18.22 -4.20 18.30
C TYR A 166 -19.59 -4.71 18.76
N LEU A 167 -19.72 -6.02 19.03
CA LEU A 167 -20.95 -6.60 19.55
C LEU A 167 -21.22 -6.14 21.00
N ASP A 168 -20.18 -6.03 21.82
CA ASP A 168 -20.28 -5.56 23.21
C ASP A 168 -20.60 -4.05 23.31
N ASN A 169 -20.16 -3.24 22.34
CA ASN A 169 -20.44 -1.79 22.31
C ASN A 169 -21.71 -1.44 21.52
N PHE A 170 -22.36 -2.41 20.88
CA PHE A 170 -23.64 -2.18 20.21
C PHE A 170 -24.78 -1.86 21.19
N SER A 171 -24.60 -2.15 22.49
CA SER A 171 -25.51 -1.75 23.57
C SER A 171 -25.28 -0.33 24.09
N SER A 172 -24.29 0.40 23.56
CA SER A 172 -24.03 1.82 23.87
C SER A 172 -24.76 2.78 22.90
N ILE A 173 -25.59 2.25 22.00
CA ILE A 173 -26.48 3.01 21.11
C ILE A 173 -27.84 3.20 21.79
#